data_AF-A0A356TBA0-F1
#
_entry.id   AF-A0A356TBA0-F1
#
_cell.length_a   1.000
_cell.length_b   1.000
_cell.length_c   1.000
_cell.angle_alpha   90.00
_cell.angle_beta   90.00
_cell.angle_gamma   90.00
#
_symmetry.space_group_name_H-M   'P 1'
#
loop_
_entity.id
_entity.type
_entity.pdbx_description
1 polymer ?
#
loop_
_entity_poly.entity_id
_entity_poly.type
_entity_poly.pdbx_seq_one_letter_code
_entity_poly.pdbx_strand_id
1 'polypeptide(L)' 'RLVRTAASGSVAFGQYRRSQTGHRAWSLVVLELDHERIASMTHFLDVEQVFPRFGLPLRALRSVLR' A
#
# COMPACT_ATOMS: atom_id res chain seq x y z
N ARG A 1 -6.85 3.87 -4.02
CA ARG A 1 -5.64 4.69 -4.21
C ARG A 1 -4.43 3.82 -3.91
N LEU A 2 -3.37 3.93 -4.71
CA LEU A 2 -2.07 3.30 -4.44
C LEU A 2 -1.07 4.41 -4.12
N VAL A 3 -0.27 4.20 -3.06
CA VAL A 3 0.83 5.06 -2.64
C VAL A 3 2.10 4.24 -2.76
N ARG A 4 3.07 4.71 -3.56
CA ARG A 4 4.31 3.97 -3.80
C ARG A 4 5.15 3.90 -2.53
N THR A 5 5.75 2.75 -2.28
CA THR A 5 6.78 2.51 -1.26
C THR A 5 7.73 1.41 -1.76
N ALA A 6 8.56 0.86 -0.87
CA ALA A 6 9.38 -0.30 -1.14
C ALA A 6 9.40 -1.20 0.10
N ALA A 7 9.44 -2.51 -0.10
CA ALA A 7 9.53 -3.49 0.99
C ALA A 7 10.61 -4.52 0.63
N SER A 8 11.62 -4.65 1.49
CA SER A 8 12.71 -5.62 1.33
C SER A 8 13.40 -5.59 -0.04
N GLY A 9 13.56 -4.40 -0.64
CA GLY A 9 14.15 -4.24 -1.98
C GLY A 9 13.17 -4.42 -3.14
N SER A 10 11.94 -4.86 -2.89
CA SER A 10 10.88 -5.03 -3.90
C SER A 10 9.99 -3.79 -4.04
N VAL A 11 9.40 -3.63 -5.22
CA VAL A 11 8.38 -2.60 -5.48
C VAL A 11 7.14 -2.91 -4.64
N ALA A 12 6.65 -1.92 -3.88
CA ALA A 12 5.49 -2.09 -3.03
C ALA A 12 4.56 -0.88 -3.08
N PHE A 13 3.30 -1.10 -2.68
CA PHE A 13 2.28 -0.06 -2.61
C PHE A 13 1.46 -0.17 -1.33
N GLY A 14 1.27 0.96 -0.65
CA GLY A 14 0.17 1.13 0.30
C GLY A 14 -1.13 1.26 -0.46
N GLN A 15 -2.01 0.26 -0.36
CA GLN A 15 -3.33 0.29 -0.96
C GLN A 15 -4.35 0.84 0.02
N TYR A 16 -5.11 1.81 -0.47
CA TYR A 16 -6.24 2.41 0.22
C TYR A 16 -7.54 2.23 -0.56
N ARG A 17 -8.63 1.93 0.16
CA ARG A 17 -9.99 1.96 -0.39
C ARG A 17 -10.67 3.29 -0.07
N ARG A 18 -11.59 3.72 -0.93
CA ARG A 18 -12.41 4.91 -0.66
C ARG A 18 -13.34 4.63 0.52
N SER A 19 -13.53 5.63 1.36
CA SER A 19 -14.54 5.68 2.41
C SER A 19 -15.38 6.95 2.24
N GLN A 20 -16.42 7.10 3.06
CA GLN A 20 -17.32 8.26 3.01
C GLN A 20 -16.58 9.61 3.13
N THR A 21 -15.53 9.67 3.95
CA THR A 21 -14.78 10.90 4.27
C THR A 21 -13.36 10.93 3.69
N GLY A 22 -12.94 9.91 2.94
CA GLY A 22 -11.59 9.86 2.38
C GLY A 22 -11.16 8.46 1.96
N HIS A 23 -10.05 8.02 2.55
CA HIS A 23 -9.40 6.75 2.24
C HIS A 23 -9.06 6.00 3.53
N ARG A 24 -9.31 4.69 3.53
CA ARG A 24 -8.92 3.78 4.61
C ARG A 24 -7.88 2.78 4.08
N ALA A 25 -6.86 2.52 4.88
CA ALA A 25 -5.87 1.47 4.61
C ALA A 25 -6.55 0.13 4.33
N TRP A 26 -6.02 -0.62 3.37
CA TRP A 26 -6.59 -1.89 2.94
C TRP A 26 -5.54 -3.01 2.87
N SER A 27 -4.40 -2.77 2.23
CA SER A 27 -3.30 -3.73 2.24
C SER A 27 -1.97 -3.05 1.90
N LEU A 28 -0.85 -3.65 2.35
CA LEU A 28 0.44 -3.43 1.70
C LEU A 28 0.57 -4.48 0.60
N VAL A 29 0.75 -4.03 -0.63
CA VAL A 29 0.95 -4.90 -1.79
C VAL A 29 2.43 -4.92 -2.12
N VAL A 30 3.05 -6.09 -2.11
CA VAL A 30 4.44 -6.28 -2.54
C VAL A 30 4.43 -7.05 -3.85
N LEU A 31 5.12 -6.51 -4.86
CA LEU A 31 5.25 -7.14 -6.17
C LEU A 31 6.54 -7.96 -6.22
N GLU A 32 6.43 -9.17 -6.73
CA GLU A 32 7.58 -9.89 -7.26
C GLU A 32 7.60 -9.72 -8.78
N LEU A 33 8.78 -9.39 -9.30
CA LEU A 33 8.99 -9.14 -10.72
C LEU A 33 9.84 -10.25 -11.32
N ASP A 34 9.47 -10.69 -12.52
CA ASP A 34 10.31 -11.46 -13.42
C ASP A 34 10.59 -10.57 -14.64
N HIS A 35 11.79 -10.01 -14.67
CA HIS A 35 12.18 -8.97 -15.64
C HIS A 35 11.18 -7.80 -15.66
N GLU A 36 10.51 -7.57 -16.79
CA GLU A 36 9.54 -6.49 -16.98
C GLU A 36 8.09 -6.92 -16.66
N ARG A 37 7.91 -8.13 -16.12
CA ARG A 37 6.58 -8.71 -15.83
C ARG A 37 6.38 -8.85 -14.32
N ILE A 38 5.14 -8.64 -13.88
CA ILE A 38 4.75 -8.97 -12.51
C ILE A 38 4.53 -10.49 -12.45
N ALA A 39 5.35 -11.18 -11.66
CA ALA A 39 5.25 -12.62 -11.45
C ALA A 39 4.21 -12.93 -10.35
N SER A 40 4.20 -12.13 -9.27
CA SER A 40 3.28 -12.33 -8.15
C SER A 40 2.92 -11.02 -7.44
N MET A 41 1.83 -11.06 -6.67
CA MET A 41 1.40 -9.98 -5.79
C MET A 41 1.06 -10.57 -4.42
N THR A 42 1.78 -10.15 -3.39
CA THR A 42 1.47 -10.53 -2.00
C THR A 42 0.79 -9.38 -1.28
N HIS A 43 -0.31 -9.68 -0.58
CA HIS A 43 -1.11 -8.71 0.15
C HIS A 43 -1.01 -8.93 1.65
N PHE A 44 -0.41 -7.97 2.37
CA PHE A 44 -0.41 -7.96 3.83
C PHE A 44 -1.60 -7.14 4.33
N LEU A 45 -2.52 -7.79 5.03
CA LEU A 45 -3.80 -7.21 5.44
C LEU A 45 -3.80 -6.67 6.88
N ASP A 46 -2.81 -7.01 7.69
CA ASP A 46 -2.61 -6.46 9.03
C ASP A 46 -2.05 -5.03 8.94
N VAL A 47 -2.89 -4.14 8.42
CA VAL A 47 -2.52 -2.76 8.12
C VAL A 47 -2.12 -1.98 9.36
N GLU A 48 -2.70 -2.32 10.51
CA GLU A 48 -2.42 -1.67 11.80
C GLU A 48 -0.97 -1.90 12.25
N GLN A 49 -0.41 -3.08 11.97
CA GLN A 49 0.99 -3.38 12.25
C GLN A 49 1.94 -2.95 11.14
N VAL A 50 1.58 -3.15 9.87
CA VAL A 50 2.52 -2.93 8.77
C VAL A 50 2.61 -1.47 8.34
N PHE A 51 1.50 -0.73 8.24
CA PHE A 51 1.51 0.64 7.68
C PHE A 51 2.42 1.62 8.45
N PRO A 52 2.44 1.63 9.79
CA PRO A 52 3.34 2.51 10.55
C PRO A 52 4.82 2.33 10.20
N ARG A 53 5.23 1.10 9.86
CA ARG A 53 6.63 0.79 9.48
C ARG A 53 7.05 1.41 8.15
N PHE A 54 6.08 1.79 7.31
CA PHE A 54 6.31 2.46 6.03
C PHE A 54 5.93 3.95 6.08
N GLY A 55 5.65 4.52 7.27
CA GLY A 55 5.20 5.91 7.41
C GLY A 55 3.83 6.17 6.76
N LEU A 56 3.04 5.12 6.53
CA LEU A 56 1.73 5.22 5.89
C LEU A 56 0.63 5.39 6.95
N PRO A 57 -0.30 6.35 6.81
CA PRO A 57 -1.39 6.51 7.76
C PRO A 57 -2.49 5.47 7.53
N LEU A 58 -3.23 5.07 8.57
CA LEU A 58 -4.38 4.16 8.42
C LEU A 58 -5.61 4.81 7.78
N ARG A 59 -5.69 6.14 7.84
CA ARG A 59 -6.76 6.96 7.29
C ARG A 59 -6.16 8.20 6.67
N ALA A 60 -6.68 8.62 5.52
CA ALA A 60 -6.25 9.84 4.88
C ALA A 60 -7.43 10.55 4.21
N LEU A 61 -7.41 11.88 4.25
CA LEU A 61 -8.33 12.69 3.46
C LEU A 61 -8.02 12.52 1.97
N ARG A 62 -9.03 12.72 1.13
CA ARG A 62 -8.90 12.59 -0.32
C ARG A 62 -7.85 13.55 -0.91
N SER A 63 -7.61 14.69 -0.28
CA SER A 63 -6.61 15.69 -0.69
C SER A 63 -5.17 15.33 -0.33
N VAL A 64 -4.95 14.44 0.64
CA VAL A 64 -3.63 14.17 1.24
C VAL A 64 -2.84 13.11 0.48
N LEU A 65 -3.52 12.11 -0.10
CA LEU A 65 -2.88 11.08 -0.91
C LEU A 65 -2.81 11.54 -2.38
N ARG A 66 -1.81 12.36 -2.71
CA ARG A 66 -1.53 12.78 -4.09
C ARG A 66 -0.70 11.79 -4.87
#